data_AF-A0A3A9WBZ2-F1
#
_entry.id   AF-A0A3A9WBZ2-F1
#
_cell.length_a   1.000
_cell.length_b   1.000
_cell.length_c   1.000
_cell.angle_alpha   90.00
_cell.angle_beta   90.00
_cell.angle_gamma   90.00
#
_symmetry.space_group_name_H-M   'P 1'
#
loop_
_entity.id
_entity.type
_entity.pdbx_description
1 polymer ?
#
loop_
_entity_poly.entity_id
_entity_poly.type
_entity_poly.pdbx_seq_one_letter_code
_entity_poly.pdbx_strand_id
1 'polypeptide(L)'
;MTDIAAPAIDPRLVGFTAFLARRASVRAERLALAQLPRGRRPRELTVLTLLAEEGPHSQARLASRLEVNRTVMISLIDGLEGADLVRRERDPADRRRYALRLTDAGAAELARMDEATDRAERALHAPLSTPAARRRLGDLLRSLVPDLAAALPARVTARTGFLLARVAWRLGGRREAGLRAHGIEPRCVAMLVALDVAQPCTQERLAAALGVAGPSIVAAVDDLHTGDLIRRDRNPADRREHILCLTPTGADHLTRALDAEGAVQREIAADLGEREASELNGLLLALLSPRGEGPGGGAVGERPADAR
;
A
#
# COMPACT_ATOMS: atom_id res chain seq x y z
N MET A 1 3.60 -21.15 3.98
CA MET A 1 3.51 -20.03 3.02
C MET A 1 4.92 -19.57 2.75
N THR A 2 5.51 -20.02 1.65
CA THR A 2 6.87 -19.64 1.25
C THR A 2 6.92 -18.13 1.12
N ASP A 3 7.77 -17.48 1.92
CA ASP A 3 8.01 -16.04 1.87
C ASP A 3 8.73 -15.75 0.55
N ILE A 4 7.96 -15.53 -0.52
CA ILE A 4 8.51 -14.98 -1.75
C ILE A 4 9.03 -13.60 -1.35
N ALA A 5 10.36 -13.46 -1.25
CA ALA A 5 11.00 -12.19 -0.98
C ALA A 5 10.39 -11.14 -1.91
N ALA A 6 9.96 -10.01 -1.34
CA ALA A 6 9.41 -8.94 -2.14
C ALA A 6 10.46 -8.55 -3.18
N PRO A 7 10.14 -8.55 -4.48
CA PRO A 7 11.11 -8.26 -5.52
C PRO A 7 11.65 -6.84 -5.32
N ALA A 8 12.93 -6.67 -5.63
CA ALA A 8 13.57 -5.36 -5.63
C ALA A 8 12.79 -4.41 -6.56
N ILE A 9 12.58 -3.18 -6.11
CA ILE A 9 11.92 -2.14 -6.90
C ILE A 9 12.95 -1.60 -7.89
N ASP A 10 12.59 -1.57 -9.18
CA ASP A 10 13.45 -1.03 -10.24
C ASP A 10 13.82 0.45 -9.94
N PRO A 11 15.09 0.86 -10.13
CA PRO A 11 15.55 2.23 -9.89
C PRO A 11 14.74 3.32 -10.59
N ARG A 12 14.07 3.03 -11.70
CA ARG A 12 13.19 3.98 -12.40
C ARG A 12 11.91 4.30 -11.63
N LEU A 13 11.53 3.47 -10.65
CA LEU A 13 10.31 3.62 -9.86
C LEU A 13 10.55 4.10 -8.43
N VAL A 14 11.80 4.10 -7.95
CA VAL A 14 12.12 4.51 -6.57
C VAL A 14 11.94 6.01 -6.32
N GLY A 15 11.83 6.81 -7.38
CA GLY A 15 11.59 8.25 -7.30
C GLY A 15 10.11 8.63 -7.19
N PHE A 16 9.17 7.69 -7.27
CA PHE A 16 7.74 8.00 -7.40
C PHE A 16 6.99 7.71 -6.09
N THR A 17 6.67 8.76 -5.34
CA THR A 17 6.01 8.70 -4.02
C THR A 17 4.66 8.00 -4.11
N ALA A 18 3.84 8.30 -5.12
CA ALA A 18 2.53 7.68 -5.28
C ALA A 18 2.62 6.16 -5.50
N PHE A 19 3.59 5.72 -6.31
CA PHE A 19 3.88 4.30 -6.55
C PHE A 19 4.33 3.60 -5.26
N LEU A 20 5.32 4.18 -4.57
CA LEU A 20 5.87 3.62 -3.33
C LEU A 20 4.85 3.59 -2.20
N ALA A 21 4.05 4.65 -2.02
CA ALA A 21 2.99 4.71 -1.03
C ALA A 21 1.94 3.62 -1.28
N ARG A 22 1.56 3.39 -2.55
CA ARG A 22 0.65 2.29 -2.89
C ARG A 22 1.23 0.94 -2.53
N ARG A 23 2.50 0.66 -2.90
CA ARG A 23 3.19 -0.59 -2.54
C ARG A 23 3.26 -0.78 -1.02
N ALA A 24 3.64 0.27 -0.28
CA ALA A 24 3.74 0.25 1.17
C ALA A 24 2.38 0.04 1.84
N SER A 25 1.30 0.63 1.31
CA SER A 25 -0.07 0.41 1.80
C SER A 25 -0.51 -1.05 1.64
N VAL A 26 -0.21 -1.70 0.51
CA VAL A 26 -0.53 -3.11 0.27
C VAL A 26 0.25 -4.01 1.24
N ARG A 27 1.53 -3.70 1.48
CA ARG A 27 2.33 -4.41 2.49
C ARG A 27 1.73 -4.26 3.90
N ALA A 28 1.37 -3.04 4.29
CA ALA A 28 0.77 -2.75 5.58
C ALA A 28 -0.57 -3.48 5.76
N GLU A 29 -1.44 -3.46 4.74
CA GLU A 29 -2.71 -4.17 4.74
C GLU A 29 -2.53 -5.67 4.88
N ARG A 30 -1.57 -6.27 4.14
CA ARG A 30 -1.23 -7.69 4.28
C ARG A 30 -0.80 -8.05 5.70
N LEU A 31 0.07 -7.25 6.31
CA LEU A 31 0.55 -7.48 7.68
C LEU A 31 -0.59 -7.33 8.70
N ALA A 32 -1.47 -6.35 8.53
CA ALA A 32 -2.62 -6.16 9.39
C ALA A 32 -3.61 -7.34 9.28
N LEU A 33 -3.98 -7.74 8.06
CA LEU A 33 -4.90 -8.86 7.84
C LEU A 33 -4.37 -10.19 8.38
N ALA A 34 -3.05 -10.39 8.39
CA ALA A 34 -2.43 -11.58 8.97
C ALA A 34 -2.51 -11.64 10.51
N GLN A 35 -2.70 -10.49 11.18
CA GLN A 35 -2.68 -10.39 12.64
C GLN A 35 -4.06 -10.13 13.24
N LEU A 36 -4.97 -9.53 12.48
CA LEU A 36 -6.32 -9.20 12.92
C LEU A 36 -7.13 -10.46 13.25
N PRO A 37 -8.11 -10.36 14.18
CA PRO A 37 -9.08 -11.42 14.40
C PRO A 37 -9.77 -11.84 13.10
N ARG A 38 -10.11 -13.12 12.97
CA ARG A 38 -10.71 -13.67 11.74
C ARG A 38 -11.95 -12.90 11.33
N GLY A 39 -12.03 -12.57 10.04
CA GLY A 39 -13.16 -11.85 9.46
C GLY A 39 -13.16 -10.34 9.71
N ARG A 40 -12.30 -9.81 10.60
CA ARG A 40 -12.19 -8.37 10.83
C ARG A 40 -11.40 -7.66 9.72
N ARG A 41 -11.60 -6.35 9.63
CA ARG A 41 -10.93 -5.48 8.65
C ARG A 41 -10.30 -4.25 9.31
N PRO A 42 -9.19 -3.71 8.78
CA PRO A 42 -8.55 -2.51 9.35
C PRO A 42 -9.48 -1.30 9.49
N ARG A 43 -10.44 -1.12 8.56
CA ARG A 43 -11.39 0.01 8.61
C ARG A 43 -12.37 -0.08 9.77
N GLU A 44 -12.71 -1.28 10.23
CA GLU A 44 -13.57 -1.49 11.39
C GLU A 44 -12.93 -0.94 12.67
N LEU A 45 -11.60 -1.07 12.81
CA LEU A 45 -10.84 -0.52 13.93
C LEU A 45 -11.08 0.98 14.08
N THR A 46 -11.04 1.73 12.97
CA THR A 46 -11.25 3.18 12.97
C THR A 46 -12.67 3.54 13.43
N VAL A 47 -13.69 2.79 13.02
CA VAL A 47 -15.07 3.04 13.45
C VAL A 47 -15.26 2.74 14.93
N LEU A 48 -14.80 1.58 15.39
CA LEU A 48 -14.88 1.20 16.81
C LEU A 48 -14.13 2.19 17.70
N THR A 49 -12.97 2.64 17.24
CA THR A 49 -12.21 3.75 17.84
C THR A 49 -13.09 5.00 17.96
N LEU A 50 -13.62 5.55 16.87
CA LEU A 50 -14.42 6.78 16.95
C LEU A 50 -15.58 6.66 17.94
N LEU A 51 -16.26 5.52 17.97
CA LEU A 51 -17.35 5.27 18.91
C LEU A 51 -16.87 5.14 20.37
N ALA A 52 -15.69 4.59 20.61
CA ALA A 52 -15.13 4.43 21.95
C ALA A 52 -14.64 5.74 22.58
N GLU A 53 -14.01 6.62 21.80
CA GLU A 53 -13.44 7.88 22.33
C GLU A 53 -14.44 9.03 22.34
N GLU A 54 -15.29 9.10 21.34
CA GLU A 54 -16.16 10.26 21.13
C GLU A 54 -17.64 9.93 21.33
N GLY A 55 -17.95 8.69 21.67
CA GLY A 55 -19.31 8.23 21.89
C GLY A 55 -20.11 8.08 20.59
N PRO A 56 -21.45 8.13 20.69
CA PRO A 56 -22.32 7.73 19.59
C PRO A 56 -22.21 8.62 18.35
N HIS A 57 -22.20 8.00 17.17
CA HIS A 57 -22.12 8.71 15.90
C HIS A 57 -23.16 8.22 14.90
N SER A 58 -23.68 9.13 14.08
CA SER A 58 -24.48 8.73 12.92
C SER A 58 -23.59 8.13 11.82
N GLN A 59 -24.15 7.23 11.00
CA GLN A 59 -23.45 6.65 9.86
C GLN A 59 -22.94 7.72 8.89
N ALA A 60 -23.73 8.77 8.65
CA ALA A 60 -23.34 9.87 7.78
C ALA A 60 -22.10 10.62 8.32
N ARG A 61 -22.03 10.84 9.64
CA ARG A 61 -20.88 11.48 10.26
C ARG A 61 -19.63 10.59 10.19
N LEU A 62 -19.77 9.29 10.43
CA LEU A 62 -18.68 8.34 10.25
C LEU A 62 -18.21 8.28 8.79
N ALA A 63 -19.13 8.24 7.82
CA ALA A 63 -18.80 8.20 6.39
C ALA A 63 -18.00 9.42 5.96
N SER A 64 -18.44 10.61 6.39
CA SER A 64 -17.74 11.86 6.14
C SER A 64 -16.33 11.87 6.75
N ARG A 65 -16.17 11.44 8.00
CA ARG A 65 -14.85 11.44 8.68
C ARG A 65 -13.88 10.41 8.14
N LEU A 66 -14.39 9.27 7.66
CA LEU A 66 -13.58 8.23 7.05
C LEU A 66 -13.41 8.43 5.54
N GLU A 67 -13.97 9.48 4.94
CA GLU A 67 -13.96 9.72 3.48
C GLU A 67 -14.40 8.47 2.69
N VAL A 68 -15.44 7.78 3.16
CA VAL A 68 -16.01 6.61 2.46
C VAL A 68 -17.41 6.90 1.97
N ASN A 69 -17.77 6.30 0.84
CA ASN A 69 -19.12 6.41 0.31
C ASN A 69 -20.14 5.70 1.20
N ARG A 70 -21.41 6.05 1.01
CA ARG A 70 -22.53 5.52 1.79
C ARG A 70 -22.65 4.00 1.73
N THR A 71 -22.45 3.40 0.54
CA THR A 71 -22.54 1.95 0.35
C THR A 71 -21.50 1.20 1.18
N VAL A 72 -20.25 1.67 1.15
CA VAL A 72 -19.17 1.11 1.96
C VAL A 72 -19.46 1.26 3.46
N MET A 73 -19.98 2.43 3.88
CA MET A 73 -20.35 2.64 5.27
C MET A 73 -21.47 1.68 5.71
N ILE A 74 -22.52 1.49 4.90
CA ILE A 74 -23.61 0.56 5.21
C ILE A 74 -23.05 -0.85 5.42
N SER A 75 -22.28 -1.38 4.46
CA SER A 75 -21.71 -2.73 4.58
C SER A 75 -20.79 -2.89 5.78
N LEU A 76 -20.03 -1.84 6.14
CA LEU A 76 -19.16 -1.85 7.31
C LEU A 76 -20.00 -1.91 8.60
N ILE A 77 -21.03 -1.07 8.71
CA ILE A 77 -21.89 -1.04 9.90
C ILE A 77 -22.70 -2.32 10.03
N ASP A 78 -23.27 -2.85 8.95
CA ASP A 78 -24.00 -4.12 8.97
C ASP A 78 -23.10 -5.27 9.44
N GLY A 79 -21.82 -5.28 9.04
CA GLY A 79 -20.84 -6.27 9.51
C GLY A 79 -20.41 -6.11 10.98
N LEU A 80 -20.46 -4.90 11.53
CA LEU A 80 -20.21 -4.63 12.94
C LEU A 80 -21.44 -4.98 13.80
N GLU A 81 -22.65 -4.64 13.35
CA GLU A 81 -23.91 -4.96 14.04
C GLU A 81 -24.18 -6.47 14.03
N GLY A 82 -23.97 -7.14 12.89
CA GLY A 82 -24.11 -8.59 12.80
C GLY A 82 -23.14 -9.38 13.69
N ALA A 83 -22.07 -8.73 14.16
CA ALA A 83 -21.10 -9.27 15.10
C ALA A 83 -21.31 -8.78 16.56
N ASP A 84 -22.42 -8.07 16.83
CA ASP A 84 -22.75 -7.47 18.13
C ASP A 84 -21.69 -6.50 18.68
N LEU A 85 -20.91 -5.86 17.79
CA LEU A 85 -19.85 -4.92 18.18
C LEU A 85 -20.36 -3.48 18.31
N VAL A 86 -21.43 -3.17 17.58
CA VAL A 86 -22.12 -1.89 17.65
C VAL A 86 -23.63 -2.14 17.62
N ARG A 87 -24.40 -1.17 18.12
CA ARG A 87 -25.86 -1.19 18.03
C ARG A 87 -26.41 0.17 17.63
N ARG A 88 -27.48 0.18 16.83
CA ARG A 88 -28.28 1.38 16.54
C ARG A 88 -29.19 1.73 17.71
N GLU A 89 -29.11 2.96 18.18
CA GLU A 89 -30.02 3.55 19.16
C GLU A 89 -30.59 4.86 18.64
N ARG A 90 -31.71 5.31 19.20
CA ARG A 90 -32.19 6.68 18.93
C ARG A 90 -31.17 7.69 19.46
N ASP A 91 -30.81 8.63 18.61
CA ASP A 91 -29.91 9.72 18.99
C ASP A 91 -30.56 10.55 20.12
N PRO A 92 -29.90 10.71 21.28
CA PRO A 92 -30.45 11.48 22.39
C PRO A 92 -30.59 12.98 22.07
N ALA A 93 -29.81 13.51 21.13
CA ALA A 93 -29.87 14.91 20.70
C ALA A 93 -30.92 15.15 19.59
N ASP A 94 -31.25 14.13 18.80
CA ASP A 94 -32.32 14.17 17.79
C ASP A 94 -32.97 12.80 17.64
N ARG A 95 -34.10 12.58 18.32
CA ARG A 95 -34.81 11.29 18.33
C ARG A 95 -35.32 10.84 16.95
N ARG A 96 -35.25 11.70 15.92
CA ARG A 96 -35.56 11.36 14.52
C ARG A 96 -34.39 10.65 13.82
N ARG A 97 -33.21 10.63 14.44
CA ARG A 97 -31.99 10.00 13.92
C ARG A 97 -31.61 8.78 14.73
N TYR A 98 -30.84 7.91 14.08
CA TYR A 98 -30.14 6.82 14.75
C TYR A 98 -28.66 7.18 14.91
N ALA A 99 -28.12 6.85 16.08
CA ALA A 99 -26.71 6.88 16.37
C ALA A 99 -26.23 5.45 16.66
N LEU A 100 -25.02 5.15 16.23
CA LEU A 100 -24.35 3.89 16.56
C LEU A 100 -23.67 4.05 17.89
N ARG A 101 -23.81 3.04 18.76
CA ARG A 101 -23.07 2.92 20.01
C ARG A 101 -22.20 1.69 19.99
N LEU A 102 -21.04 1.79 20.62
CA LEU A 102 -20.20 0.63 20.93
C LEU A 102 -20.88 -0.22 22.01
N THR A 103 -20.84 -1.55 21.85
CA THR A 103 -21.27 -2.51 22.88
C THR A 103 -20.07 -2.89 23.76
N ASP A 104 -20.32 -3.62 24.86
CA ASP A 104 -19.23 -4.18 25.68
C ASP A 104 -18.40 -5.19 24.87
N ALA A 105 -19.04 -5.99 24.02
CA ALA A 105 -18.36 -6.89 23.09
C ALA A 105 -17.53 -6.12 22.05
N GLY A 106 -18.04 -4.98 21.57
CA GLY A 106 -17.31 -4.05 20.69
C GLY A 106 -16.07 -3.45 21.35
N ALA A 107 -16.16 -3.08 22.62
CA ALA A 107 -15.01 -2.58 23.38
C ALA A 107 -13.94 -3.65 23.58
N ALA A 108 -14.35 -4.88 23.91
CA ALA A 108 -13.42 -6.01 24.02
C ALA A 108 -12.77 -6.36 22.66
N GLU A 109 -13.54 -6.33 21.57
CA GLU A 109 -12.99 -6.57 20.23
C GLU A 109 -12.04 -5.47 19.78
N LEU A 110 -12.36 -4.20 20.08
CA LEU A 110 -11.47 -3.07 19.82
C LEU A 110 -10.09 -3.29 20.47
N ALA A 111 -10.05 -3.69 21.74
CA ALA A 111 -8.78 -4.00 22.42
C ALA A 111 -7.99 -5.12 21.70
N ARG A 112 -8.65 -6.20 21.27
CA ARG A 112 -8.02 -7.29 20.51
C ARG A 112 -7.47 -6.80 19.17
N MET A 113 -8.22 -5.95 18.47
CA MET A 113 -7.80 -5.39 17.18
C MET A 113 -6.65 -4.39 17.33
N ASP A 114 -6.62 -3.62 18.41
CA ASP A 114 -5.51 -2.70 18.73
C ASP A 114 -4.22 -3.48 18.95
N GLU A 115 -4.24 -4.52 19.78
CA GLU A 115 -3.05 -5.37 20.01
C GLU A 115 -2.57 -6.06 18.72
N ALA A 116 -3.50 -6.52 17.87
CA ALA A 116 -3.19 -7.07 16.57
C ALA A 116 -2.53 -6.04 15.63
N THR A 117 -3.07 -4.83 15.63
CA THR A 117 -2.53 -3.72 14.84
C THR A 117 -1.16 -3.30 15.35
N ASP A 118 -0.93 -3.28 16.67
CA ASP A 118 0.38 -3.05 17.26
C ASP A 118 1.43 -4.06 16.79
N ARG A 119 1.05 -5.36 16.71
CA ARG A 119 1.92 -6.40 16.16
C ARG A 119 2.23 -6.14 14.67
N ALA A 120 1.22 -5.75 13.90
CA ALA A 120 1.39 -5.44 12.48
C ALA A 120 2.26 -4.18 12.26
N GLU A 121 2.09 -3.12 13.04
CA GLU A 121 2.92 -1.91 13.01
C GLU A 121 4.38 -2.23 13.34
N ARG A 122 4.64 -3.05 14.38
CA ARG A 122 5.99 -3.52 14.69
C ARG A 122 6.64 -4.28 13.53
N ALA A 123 5.87 -5.14 12.85
CA ALA A 123 6.34 -5.87 11.69
C ALA A 123 6.55 -4.97 10.46
N LEU A 124 5.71 -3.95 10.29
CA LEU A 124 5.83 -2.95 9.23
C LEU A 124 7.07 -2.09 9.42
N HIS A 125 7.32 -1.61 10.64
CA HIS A 125 8.49 -0.80 11.00
C HIS A 125 9.77 -1.61 11.21
N ALA A 126 9.71 -2.93 11.11
CA ALA A 126 10.85 -3.81 11.28
C ALA A 126 12.08 -3.46 10.41
N PRO A 127 11.93 -2.91 9.18
CA PRO A 127 13.04 -2.40 8.38
C PRO A 127 13.51 -0.98 8.77
N LEU A 128 12.66 -0.20 9.45
CA LEU A 128 13.00 1.14 9.96
C LEU A 128 13.57 1.01 11.37
N SER A 129 14.88 0.84 11.47
CA SER A 129 15.56 0.50 12.72
C SER A 129 15.52 1.61 13.79
N THR A 130 15.38 2.89 13.40
CA THR A 130 15.44 4.01 14.36
C THR A 130 14.05 4.57 14.68
N PRO A 131 13.76 4.91 15.96
CA PRO A 131 12.54 5.62 16.33
C PRO A 131 12.39 6.97 15.62
N ALA A 132 13.49 7.65 15.30
CA ALA A 132 13.48 8.91 14.58
C ALA A 132 12.94 8.74 13.15
N ALA A 133 13.38 7.71 12.41
CA ALA A 133 12.89 7.43 11.07
C ALA A 133 11.38 7.10 11.06
N ARG A 134 10.90 6.35 12.06
CA ARG A 134 9.47 6.03 12.20
C ARG A 134 8.61 7.27 12.46
N ARG A 135 9.06 8.15 13.37
CA ARG A 135 8.38 9.42 13.63
C ARG A 135 8.33 10.30 12.39
N ARG A 136 9.48 10.46 11.74
CA ARG A 136 9.63 11.28 10.54
C ARG A 136 8.75 10.80 9.38
N LEU A 137 8.69 9.48 9.16
CA LEU A 137 7.73 8.89 8.22
C LEU A 137 6.28 9.28 8.59
N GLY A 138 5.90 9.13 9.86
CA GLY A 138 4.56 9.51 10.32
C GLY A 138 4.24 10.99 10.12
N ASP A 139 5.22 11.88 10.34
CA ASP A 139 5.08 13.32 10.09
C ASP A 139 4.83 13.63 8.60
N LEU A 140 5.66 13.06 7.72
CA LEU A 140 5.56 13.25 6.26
C LEU A 140 4.27 12.63 5.69
N LEU A 141 3.81 11.50 6.22
CA LEU A 141 2.53 10.94 5.81
C LEU A 141 1.36 11.81 6.27
N ARG A 142 1.41 12.36 7.49
CA ARG A 142 0.37 13.26 8.01
C ARG A 142 0.28 14.58 7.24
N SER A 143 1.41 15.15 6.80
CA SER A 143 1.39 16.39 6.01
C SER A 143 0.72 16.23 4.64
N LEU A 144 0.69 15.01 4.08
CA LEU A 144 -0.05 14.68 2.86
C LEU A 144 -1.55 14.44 3.10
N VAL A 145 -1.97 14.23 4.36
CA VAL A 145 -3.37 14.06 4.77
C VAL A 145 -3.79 14.93 5.97
N PRO A 146 -3.60 16.26 5.92
CA PRO A 146 -3.72 17.13 7.10
C PRO A 146 -5.16 17.27 7.60
N ASP A 147 -6.13 17.31 6.69
CA ASP A 147 -7.56 17.29 6.94
C ASP A 147 -8.01 16.01 7.66
N LEU A 148 -7.52 14.84 7.22
CA LEU A 148 -7.81 13.58 7.89
C LEU A 148 -7.13 13.49 9.26
N ALA A 149 -5.89 13.99 9.35
CA ALA A 149 -5.15 14.06 10.60
C ALA A 149 -5.86 14.91 11.65
N ALA A 150 -6.51 16.00 11.22
CA ALA A 150 -7.33 16.86 12.07
C ALA A 150 -8.71 16.26 12.38
N ALA A 151 -9.28 15.49 11.45
CA ALA A 151 -10.64 14.96 11.56
C ALA A 151 -10.74 13.66 12.36
N LEU A 152 -9.64 12.99 12.73
CA LEU A 152 -9.66 11.70 13.42
C LEU A 152 -8.83 11.71 14.72
N PRO A 153 -9.14 10.82 15.69
CA PRO A 153 -8.37 10.73 16.91
C PRO A 153 -6.90 10.41 16.68
N ALA A 154 -6.05 10.94 17.57
CA ALA A 154 -4.60 10.75 17.54
C ALA A 154 -4.20 9.28 17.49
N ARG A 155 -4.92 8.39 18.17
CA ARG A 155 -4.62 6.95 18.15
C ARG A 155 -4.78 6.31 16.77
N VAL A 156 -5.67 6.83 15.92
CA VAL A 156 -5.84 6.36 14.53
C VAL A 156 -4.73 6.93 13.66
N THR A 157 -4.48 8.23 13.78
CA THR A 157 -3.54 8.97 12.95
C THR A 157 -2.08 8.74 13.37
N ALA A 158 -1.84 8.08 14.50
CA ALA A 158 -0.54 7.54 14.90
C ALA A 158 -0.20 6.19 14.24
N ARG A 159 -1.18 5.48 13.64
CA ARG A 159 -0.95 4.19 12.98
C ARG A 159 -0.37 4.42 11.58
N THR A 160 0.84 3.92 11.32
CA THR A 160 1.50 4.11 10.02
C THR A 160 0.78 3.36 8.91
N GLY A 161 0.27 2.16 9.18
CA GLY A 161 -0.51 1.39 8.21
C GLY A 161 -1.79 2.11 7.78
N PHE A 162 -2.45 2.80 8.71
CA PHE A 162 -3.60 3.64 8.41
C PHE A 162 -3.21 4.83 7.52
N LEU A 163 -2.19 5.60 7.92
CA LEU A 163 -1.71 6.74 7.14
C LEU A 163 -1.28 6.34 5.72
N LEU A 164 -0.55 5.23 5.58
CA LEU A 164 -0.16 4.68 4.27
C LEU A 164 -1.37 4.36 3.39
N ALA A 165 -2.40 3.73 3.93
CA ALA A 165 -3.63 3.45 3.18
C ALA A 165 -4.30 4.74 2.69
N ARG A 166 -4.26 5.81 3.50
CA ARG A 166 -4.88 7.10 3.19
C ARG A 166 -4.09 7.92 2.18
N VAL A 167 -2.78 8.03 2.38
CA VAL A 167 -1.87 8.64 1.41
C VAL A 167 -1.93 7.89 0.07
N ALA A 168 -1.89 6.55 0.09
CA ALA A 168 -2.00 5.75 -1.13
C ALA A 168 -3.31 5.96 -1.88
N TRP A 169 -4.43 6.14 -1.18
CA TRP A 169 -5.72 6.45 -1.81
C TRP A 169 -5.71 7.86 -2.42
N ARG A 170 -5.27 8.86 -1.65
CA ARG A 170 -5.24 10.26 -2.09
C ARG A 170 -4.31 10.49 -3.28
N LEU A 171 -3.09 9.97 -3.21
CA LEU A 171 -2.13 10.02 -4.30
C LEU A 171 -2.51 9.08 -5.45
N GLY A 172 -3.20 7.98 -5.14
CA GLY A 172 -3.72 7.04 -6.13
C GLY A 172 -4.66 7.70 -7.12
N GLY A 173 -5.58 8.56 -6.66
CA GLY A 173 -6.46 9.33 -7.54
C GLY A 173 -5.71 10.26 -8.49
N ARG A 174 -4.68 10.97 -8.01
CA ARG A 174 -3.81 11.84 -8.84
C ARG A 174 -3.06 11.02 -9.89
N ARG A 175 -2.42 9.93 -9.46
CA ARG A 175 -1.69 8.99 -10.33
C ARG A 175 -2.59 8.36 -11.38
N GLU A 176 -3.78 7.93 -10.99
CA GLU A 176 -4.75 7.32 -11.89
C GLU A 176 -5.25 8.30 -12.95
N ALA A 177 -5.56 9.55 -12.56
CA ALA A 177 -5.93 10.60 -13.50
C ALA A 177 -4.79 10.91 -14.49
N GLY A 178 -3.55 11.07 -14.00
CA GLY A 178 -2.38 11.37 -14.83
C GLY A 178 -2.08 10.27 -15.85
N LEU A 179 -2.07 9.00 -15.42
CA LEU A 179 -1.80 7.88 -16.32
C LEU A 179 -2.92 7.68 -17.34
N ARG A 180 -4.19 7.77 -16.92
CA ARG A 180 -5.32 7.58 -17.84
C ARG A 180 -5.48 8.69 -18.86
N ALA A 181 -5.02 9.90 -18.58
CA ALA A 181 -4.96 10.97 -19.59
C ALA A 181 -4.10 10.59 -20.82
N HIS A 182 -3.18 9.63 -20.65
CA HIS A 182 -2.34 9.10 -21.72
C HIS A 182 -2.78 7.70 -22.20
N GLY A 183 -3.96 7.22 -21.79
CA GLY A 183 -4.43 5.87 -22.10
C GLY A 183 -3.70 4.75 -21.33
N ILE A 184 -2.94 5.10 -20.30
CA ILE A 184 -2.08 4.17 -19.56
C ILE A 184 -2.83 3.69 -18.33
N GLU A 185 -2.99 2.38 -18.21
CA GLU A 185 -3.57 1.80 -17.00
C GLU A 185 -2.50 1.69 -15.90
N PRO A 186 -2.78 2.13 -14.64
CA PRO A 186 -1.76 2.19 -13.59
C PRO A 186 -1.09 0.87 -13.21
N ARG A 187 -1.74 -0.27 -13.48
CA ARG A 187 -1.19 -1.61 -13.22
C ARG A 187 -0.10 -2.01 -14.22
N CYS A 188 -0.07 -1.40 -15.40
CA CYS A 188 0.86 -1.75 -16.46
C CYS A 188 2.26 -1.18 -16.25
N VAL A 189 2.42 -0.08 -15.50
CA VAL A 189 3.70 0.63 -15.34
C VAL A 189 4.81 -0.29 -14.79
N ALA A 190 4.57 -0.92 -13.63
CA ALA A 190 5.55 -1.83 -13.03
C ALA A 190 5.85 -3.05 -13.91
N MET A 191 4.85 -3.53 -14.65
CA MET A 191 4.98 -4.67 -15.54
C MET A 191 5.82 -4.33 -16.78
N LEU A 192 5.60 -3.17 -17.40
CA LEU A 192 6.39 -2.70 -18.54
C LEU A 192 7.85 -2.43 -18.13
N VAL A 193 8.06 -1.83 -16.96
CA VAL A 193 9.41 -1.65 -16.38
C VAL A 193 10.10 -3.01 -16.18
N ALA A 194 9.43 -3.97 -15.53
CA ALA A 194 10.00 -5.30 -15.28
C ALA A 194 10.29 -6.06 -16.58
N LEU A 195 9.40 -5.95 -17.57
CA LEU A 195 9.58 -6.55 -18.89
C LEU A 195 10.77 -5.91 -19.61
N ASP A 196 10.92 -4.59 -19.54
CA ASP A 196 12.03 -3.87 -20.18
C ASP A 196 13.41 -4.28 -19.64
N VAL A 197 13.51 -4.55 -18.34
CA VAL A 197 14.76 -5.06 -17.74
C VAL A 197 15.00 -6.52 -18.10
N ALA A 198 13.93 -7.32 -18.10
CA ALA A 198 14.07 -8.77 -18.20
C ALA A 198 14.11 -9.28 -19.65
N GLN A 199 13.63 -8.49 -20.62
CA GLN A 199 13.44 -8.95 -22.00
C GLN A 199 14.75 -9.33 -22.70
N PRO A 200 14.73 -10.36 -23.56
CA PRO A 200 13.64 -11.32 -23.73
C PRO A 200 13.46 -12.20 -22.48
N CYS A 201 12.23 -12.35 -21.97
CA CYS A 201 11.95 -13.15 -20.76
C CYS A 201 10.73 -14.06 -20.90
N THR A 202 10.71 -15.15 -20.12
CA THR A 202 9.51 -15.98 -19.97
C THR A 202 8.50 -15.31 -19.03
N GLN A 203 7.22 -15.74 -19.09
CA GLN A 203 6.19 -15.30 -18.14
C GLN A 203 6.57 -15.63 -16.69
N GLU A 204 7.24 -16.75 -16.45
CA GLU A 204 7.72 -17.14 -15.12
C GLU A 204 8.77 -16.17 -14.58
N ARG A 205 9.74 -15.79 -15.43
CA ARG A 205 10.76 -14.79 -15.06
C ARG A 205 10.13 -13.42 -14.79
N LEU A 206 9.15 -13.02 -15.60
CA LEU A 206 8.40 -11.77 -15.37
C LEU A 206 7.59 -11.81 -14.07
N ALA A 207 6.89 -12.92 -13.80
CA ALA A 207 6.12 -13.11 -12.56
C ALA A 207 7.03 -13.08 -11.32
N ALA A 208 8.21 -13.71 -11.40
CA ALA A 208 9.23 -13.65 -10.35
C ALA A 208 9.73 -12.21 -10.12
N ALA A 209 10.03 -11.46 -11.20
CA ALA A 209 10.44 -10.07 -11.11
C ALA A 209 9.37 -9.15 -10.51
N LEU A 210 8.08 -9.46 -10.71
CA LEU A 210 6.95 -8.72 -10.13
C LEU A 210 6.49 -9.24 -8.76
N GLY A 211 7.00 -10.40 -8.33
CA GLY A 211 6.62 -11.04 -7.07
C GLY A 211 5.14 -11.45 -7.05
N VAL A 212 4.60 -11.82 -8.21
CA VAL A 212 3.21 -12.26 -8.39
C VAL A 212 3.16 -13.73 -8.75
N ALA A 213 2.04 -14.40 -8.43
CA ALA A 213 1.82 -15.77 -8.86
C ALA A 213 1.55 -15.85 -10.38
N GLY A 214 2.01 -16.92 -11.02
CA GLY A 214 1.88 -17.14 -12.47
C GLY A 214 0.45 -16.96 -13.04
N PRO A 215 -0.63 -17.45 -12.40
CA PRO A 215 -1.98 -17.25 -12.94
C PRO A 215 -2.40 -15.77 -13.05
N SER A 216 -1.84 -14.90 -12.19
CA SER A 216 -2.12 -13.46 -12.23
C SER A 216 -1.38 -12.73 -13.36
N ILE A 217 -0.29 -13.29 -13.89
CA ILE A 217 0.49 -12.66 -14.97
C ILE A 217 -0.13 -12.94 -16.34
N VAL A 218 -0.80 -14.08 -16.53
CA VAL A 218 -1.34 -14.51 -17.84
C VAL A 218 -2.30 -13.47 -18.41
N ALA A 219 -3.35 -13.10 -17.67
CA ALA A 219 -4.33 -12.11 -18.12
C ALA A 219 -3.68 -10.74 -18.41
N ALA A 220 -2.70 -10.35 -17.59
CA ALA A 220 -2.00 -9.09 -17.77
C ALA A 220 -1.12 -9.11 -19.05
N VAL A 221 -0.45 -10.23 -19.34
CA VAL A 221 0.34 -10.41 -20.55
C VAL A 221 -0.57 -10.54 -21.78
N ASP A 222 -1.79 -11.09 -21.64
CA ASP A 222 -2.79 -11.12 -22.73
C ASP A 222 -3.29 -9.71 -23.06
N ASP A 223 -3.60 -8.90 -22.04
CA ASP A 223 -3.97 -7.48 -22.20
C ASP A 223 -2.85 -6.70 -22.92
N LEU A 224 -1.60 -6.84 -22.46
CA LEU A 224 -0.45 -6.16 -23.07
C LEU A 224 -0.22 -6.59 -24.53
N HIS A 225 -0.41 -7.87 -24.84
CA HIS A 225 -0.21 -8.38 -26.19
C HIS A 225 -1.31 -7.90 -27.13
N THR A 226 -2.56 -7.92 -26.67
CA THR A 226 -3.73 -7.41 -27.41
C THR A 226 -3.58 -5.91 -27.69
N GLY A 227 -2.98 -5.17 -26.76
CA GLY A 227 -2.68 -3.74 -26.93
C GLY A 227 -1.42 -3.41 -27.75
N ASP A 228 -0.81 -4.38 -28.43
CA ASP A 228 0.45 -4.21 -29.18
C ASP A 228 1.61 -3.68 -28.32
N LEU A 229 1.58 -3.84 -26.99
CA LEU A 229 2.65 -3.37 -26.11
C LEU A 229 3.78 -4.41 -25.99
N ILE A 230 3.46 -5.68 -26.24
CA ILE A 230 4.44 -6.77 -26.20
C ILE A 230 4.22 -7.73 -27.38
N ARG A 231 5.31 -8.36 -27.83
CA ARG A 231 5.28 -9.51 -28.73
C ARG A 231 5.61 -10.79 -27.97
N ARG A 232 5.05 -11.91 -28.45
CA ARG A 232 5.32 -13.27 -27.95
C ARG A 232 6.01 -14.06 -29.05
N ASP A 233 7.29 -14.35 -28.86
CA ASP A 233 8.05 -15.17 -29.80
C ASP A 233 8.34 -16.55 -29.22
N ARG A 234 8.59 -17.54 -30.08
CA ARG A 234 9.07 -18.84 -29.62
C ARG A 234 10.48 -18.69 -29.07
N ASN A 235 10.73 -19.25 -27.89
CA ASN A 235 12.06 -19.28 -27.31
C ASN A 235 13.01 -20.09 -28.24
N PRO A 236 14.13 -19.50 -28.71
CA PRO A 236 15.08 -20.21 -29.57
C PRO A 236 15.75 -21.41 -28.88
N ALA A 237 15.89 -21.37 -27.55
CA ALA A 237 16.50 -22.43 -26.76
C ALA A 237 15.53 -23.58 -26.43
N ASP A 238 14.23 -23.29 -26.30
CA ASP A 238 13.16 -24.29 -26.17
C ASP A 238 11.89 -23.82 -26.89
N ARG A 239 11.59 -24.42 -28.04
CA ARG A 239 10.46 -24.01 -28.89
C ARG A 239 9.09 -24.25 -28.25
N ARG A 240 9.02 -24.95 -27.12
CA ARG A 240 7.79 -25.15 -26.33
C ARG A 240 7.48 -23.95 -25.42
N GLU A 241 8.46 -23.07 -25.20
CA GLU A 241 8.29 -21.86 -24.41
C GLU A 241 8.12 -20.61 -25.29
N HIS A 242 7.46 -19.60 -24.70
CA HIS A 242 7.35 -18.27 -25.30
C HIS A 242 8.20 -17.26 -24.51
N ILE A 243 8.89 -16.39 -25.23
CA ILE A 243 9.57 -15.21 -24.69
C ILE A 243 8.78 -13.94 -25.03
N LEU A 244 8.80 -13.01 -24.08
CA LEU A 244 8.15 -11.72 -24.16
C LEU A 244 9.20 -10.65 -24.45
N CYS A 245 8.89 -9.77 -25.40
CA CYS A 245 9.66 -8.56 -25.68
C CYS A 245 8.71 -7.36 -25.81
N LEU A 246 9.17 -6.17 -25.46
CA LEU A 246 8.48 -4.93 -25.82
C LEU A 246 8.48 -4.77 -27.34
N THR A 247 7.37 -4.25 -27.86
CA THR A 247 7.31 -3.68 -29.21
C THR A 247 7.82 -2.23 -29.17
N PRO A 248 8.06 -1.57 -30.32
CA PRO A 248 8.29 -0.13 -30.36
C PRO A 248 7.14 0.66 -29.68
N THR A 249 5.90 0.23 -29.90
CA THR A 249 4.71 0.79 -29.25
C THR A 249 4.78 0.65 -27.73
N GLY A 250 5.17 -0.53 -27.23
CA GLY A 250 5.36 -0.80 -25.81
C GLY A 250 6.47 0.03 -25.16
N ALA A 251 7.59 0.22 -25.86
CA ALA A 251 8.68 1.07 -25.38
C ALA A 251 8.27 2.54 -25.28
N ASP A 252 7.59 3.07 -26.30
CA ASP A 252 7.04 4.43 -26.27
C ASP A 252 5.97 4.59 -25.17
N HIS A 253 5.12 3.58 -24.97
CA HIS A 253 4.14 3.57 -23.89
C HIS A 253 4.78 3.55 -22.50
N LEU A 254 5.91 2.83 -22.33
CA LEU A 254 6.70 2.85 -21.09
C LEU A 254 7.30 4.25 -20.83
N THR A 255 7.89 4.89 -21.85
CA THR A 255 8.41 6.27 -21.71
C THR A 255 7.31 7.22 -21.24
N ARG A 256 6.15 7.22 -21.92
CA ARG A 256 4.99 8.05 -21.53
C ARG A 256 4.49 7.75 -20.12
N ALA A 257 4.53 6.48 -19.69
CA ALA A 257 4.15 6.11 -18.33
C ALA A 257 5.09 6.69 -17.28
N LEU A 258 6.40 6.63 -17.50
CA LEU A 258 7.41 7.18 -16.59
C LEU A 258 7.34 8.72 -16.55
N ASP A 259 7.07 9.37 -17.68
CA ASP A 259 6.87 10.82 -17.74
C ASP A 259 5.64 11.26 -16.93
N ALA A 260 4.54 10.51 -17.03
CA ALA A 260 3.31 10.76 -16.28
C ALA A 260 3.52 10.54 -14.76
N GLU A 261 4.23 9.47 -14.35
CA GLU A 261 4.62 9.28 -12.95
C GLU A 261 5.52 10.44 -12.46
N GLY A 262 6.45 10.90 -13.30
CA GLY A 262 7.29 12.06 -13.02
C GLY A 262 6.51 13.37 -12.88
N ALA A 263 5.44 13.57 -13.65
CA ALA A 263 4.55 14.71 -13.49
C ALA A 263 3.84 14.70 -12.14
N VAL A 264 3.27 13.55 -11.76
CA VAL A 264 2.63 13.38 -10.44
C VAL A 264 3.65 13.57 -9.31
N GLN A 265 4.88 13.09 -9.48
CA GLN A 265 5.94 13.30 -8.49
C GLN A 265 6.28 14.78 -8.31
N ARG A 266 6.32 15.57 -9.39
CA ARG A 266 6.57 17.02 -9.31
C ARG A 266 5.45 17.75 -8.58
N GLU A 267 4.19 17.36 -8.80
CA GLU A 267 3.07 17.92 -8.03
C GLU A 267 3.19 17.62 -6.54
N ILE A 268 3.54 16.39 -6.18
CA ILE A 268 3.77 15.99 -4.77
C ILE A 268 4.94 16.77 -4.17
N ALA A 269 6.04 16.94 -4.92
CA ALA A 269 7.19 17.72 -4.49
C ALA A 269 6.90 19.22 -4.37
N ALA A 270 5.98 19.76 -5.17
CA ALA A 270 5.50 21.14 -5.01
C ALA A 270 4.65 21.31 -3.74
N ASP A 271 3.83 20.32 -3.39
CA ASP A 271 3.00 20.33 -2.17
C ASP A 271 3.81 20.12 -0.88
N LEU A 272 4.74 19.16 -0.89
CA LEU A 272 5.50 18.69 0.28
C LEU A 272 6.89 19.33 0.38
N GLY A 273 7.45 19.83 -0.73
CA GLY A 273 8.84 20.27 -0.84
C GLY A 273 9.77 19.15 -1.34
N GLU A 274 10.69 19.49 -2.24
CA GLU A 274 11.61 18.55 -2.91
C GLU A 274 12.40 17.65 -1.95
N ARG A 275 12.97 18.24 -0.90
CA ARG A 275 13.75 17.50 0.10
C ARG A 275 12.90 16.50 0.86
N GLU A 276 11.69 16.91 1.25
CA GLU A 276 10.78 16.08 2.04
C GLU A 276 10.15 14.96 1.19
N ALA A 277 9.84 15.23 -0.08
CA ALA A 277 9.39 14.22 -1.03
C ALA A 277 10.47 13.15 -1.30
N SER A 278 11.72 13.58 -1.50
CA SER A 278 12.85 12.65 -1.64
C SER A 278 13.11 11.83 -0.38
N GLU A 279 13.00 12.44 0.80
CA GLU A 279 13.12 11.76 2.08
C GLU A 279 12.01 10.72 2.26
N LEU A 280 10.77 11.08 1.94
CA LEU A 280 9.62 10.17 1.99
C LEU A 280 9.83 8.96 1.07
N ASN A 281 10.34 9.16 -0.16
CA ASN A 281 10.68 8.07 -1.06
C ASN A 281 11.69 7.09 -0.42
N GLY A 282 12.74 7.61 0.22
CA GLY A 282 13.73 6.79 0.92
C GLY A 282 13.13 5.97 2.07
N LEU A 283 12.26 6.59 2.88
CA LEU A 283 11.59 5.91 4.00
C LEU A 283 10.58 4.85 3.52
N LEU A 284 9.80 5.15 2.47
CA LEU A 284 8.87 4.20 1.87
C LEU A 284 9.60 3.02 1.22
N LEU A 285 10.73 3.27 0.55
CA LEU A 285 11.57 2.23 -0.02
C LEU A 285 12.14 1.34 1.10
N ALA A 286 12.66 1.93 2.17
CA ALA A 286 13.16 1.18 3.32
C ALA A 286 12.08 0.27 3.94
N LEU A 287 10.82 0.72 4.06
CA LEU A 287 9.70 -0.13 4.50
C LEU A 287 9.45 -1.34 3.60
N LEU A 288 9.73 -1.20 2.30
CA LEU A 288 9.45 -2.21 1.28
C LEU A 288 10.57 -3.24 1.16
N SER A 289 11.80 -2.86 1.52
CA SER A 289 12.94 -3.76 1.52
C SER A 289 12.74 -4.94 2.49
N PRO A 290 13.03 -6.19 2.05
CA PRO A 290 13.19 -7.29 2.98
C PRO A 290 14.34 -6.98 3.95
N ARG A 291 14.28 -7.52 5.18
CA ARG A 291 15.36 -7.33 6.15
C ARG A 291 16.67 -7.89 5.57
N GLY A 292 17.71 -7.05 5.51
CA GLY A 292 19.11 -7.48 5.40
C GLY A 292 19.73 -7.30 4.02
N GLU A 293 20.16 -6.07 3.72
CA GLU A 293 21.46 -5.71 3.10
C GLU A 293 21.43 -4.20 2.80
N GLY A 294 21.65 -3.41 3.85
CA GLY A 294 22.11 -2.05 3.65
C GLY A 294 23.60 -2.09 3.27
N PRO A 295 24.07 -1.23 2.34
CA PRO A 295 25.48 -1.12 2.03
C PRO A 295 26.17 -0.37 3.18
N GLY A 296 26.69 -1.09 4.18
CA GLY A 296 27.35 -0.46 5.31
C GLY A 296 27.48 -1.37 6.51
N GLY A 297 28.49 -2.23 6.49
CA GLY A 297 28.78 -3.12 7.61
C GLY A 297 29.81 -4.20 7.31
N GLY A 298 30.83 -3.89 6.49
CA GLY A 298 32.02 -4.73 6.38
C GLY A 298 32.83 -4.62 7.67
N ALA A 299 32.43 -5.35 8.70
CA ALA A 299 33.27 -5.59 9.85
C ALA A 299 34.14 -6.81 9.53
N VAL A 300 35.42 -6.52 9.31
CA VAL A 300 36.54 -7.44 9.18
C VAL A 300 36.52 -8.42 10.35
N GLY A 301 36.22 -9.69 10.07
CA GLY A 301 36.49 -10.81 10.96
C GLY A 301 37.87 -11.36 10.67
N GLU A 302 38.88 -10.85 11.38
CA GLU A 302 40.19 -11.48 11.52
C GLU A 302 40.00 -12.95 11.96
N ARG A 303 40.58 -13.87 11.19
CA ARG A 303 40.78 -15.26 11.63
C ARG A 303 41.92 -15.27 12.65
N PRO A 304 41.77 -15.90 13.82
CA PRO A 304 42.94 -16.34 14.56
C PRO A 304 43.51 -17.57 13.85
N ALA A 305 44.80 -17.48 13.54
CA ALA A 305 45.65 -18.61 13.22
C ALA A 305 46.07 -19.28 14.53
N ASP A 306 45.86 -20.58 14.63
CA ASP A 306 46.63 -21.52 15.46
C ASP A 306 46.51 -22.86 14.71
N ALA A 307 47.52 -23.49 14.13
CA ALA A 307 48.92 -23.76 14.52
C ALA A 307 49.04 -24.73 15.70
N ARG A 308 49.09 -26.02 15.31
CA ARG A 308 49.57 -27.23 16.01
C ARG A 308 48.54 -28.03 16.81
#